data_AF-A0A1Y5PVU3-F1
#
_entry.id   AF-A0A1Y5PVU3-F1
#
_cell.length_a   1.000
_cell.length_b   1.000
_cell.length_c   1.000
_cell.angle_alpha   90.00
_cell.angle_beta   90.00
_cell.angle_gamma   90.00
#
_symmetry.space_group_name_H-M   'P 1'
#
loop_
_entity.id
_entity.type
_entity.pdbx_description
1 polymer ?
#
loop_
_entity_poly.entity_id
_entity_poly.type
_entity_poly.pdbx_seq_one_letter_code
_entity_poly.pdbx_strand_id
1 'polypeptide(L)' 'MAMTTFTLRYAEDGLGLEKRVEFDAGNPAQALLIAQGEAEGRWAELSADGKTICRLGRAGTPAGDYWVIL' A
#
# COMPACT_ATOMS: atom_id res chain seq x y z
N MET A 1 15.81 1.25 -18.72
CA MET A 1 14.66 1.99 -18.16
C MET A 1 14.67 1.70 -16.66
N ALA A 2 14.77 2.72 -15.80
CA ALA A 2 14.81 2.48 -14.36
C ALA A 2 13.43 1.99 -13.92
N MET A 3 13.36 0.71 -13.54
CA MET A 3 12.19 0.09 -12.94
C MET A 3 12.07 0.64 -11.52
N THR A 4 10.98 1.36 -11.23
CA THR A 4 10.75 1.91 -9.90
C THR A 4 10.28 0.78 -9.00
N THR A 5 11.09 0.42 -8.00
CA THR A 5 10.71 -0.60 -7.03
C THR A 5 9.66 -0.03 -6.09
N PHE A 6 8.50 -0.69 -6.02
CA PHE A 6 7.46 -0.35 -5.07
C PHE A 6 7.50 -1.30 -3.88
N THR A 7 7.30 -0.76 -2.69
CA THR A 7 7.21 -1.51 -1.44
C THR A 7 5.85 -1.25 -0.84
N LEU A 8 5.06 -2.31 -0.69
CA LEU A 8 3.81 -2.27 0.06
C LEU A 8 4.05 -2.87 1.45
N ARG A 9 3.71 -2.12 2.48
CA ARG A 9 3.66 -2.58 3.87
C ARG A 9 2.21 -2.63 4.31
N TYR A 10 1.72 -3.75 4.80
CA TYR A 10 0.36 -3.85 5.34
C TYR A 10 0.33 -4.66 6.64
N ALA A 11 -0.63 -4.36 7.49
CA ALA A 11 -0.85 -5.10 8.74
C ALA A 11 -1.47 -6.46 8.42
N GLU A 12 -0.85 -7.57 8.83
CA GLU A 12 -1.43 -8.90 8.70
C GLU A 12 -2.44 -9.16 9.82
N ASP A 13 -3.62 -9.67 9.45
CA ASP A 13 -4.78 -9.90 10.30
C ASP A 13 -4.44 -10.64 11.60
N GLY A 14 -4.76 -10.02 12.74
CA GLY A 14 -4.93 -10.69 14.03
C GLY A 14 -3.65 -11.06 14.80
N LEU A 15 -2.47 -11.10 14.16
CA LEU A 15 -1.20 -11.45 14.81
C LEU A 15 -0.30 -10.24 15.10
N GLY A 16 -0.64 -9.05 14.59
CA GLY A 16 0.17 -7.83 14.77
C GLY A 16 1.47 -7.82 13.97
N LEU A 17 1.59 -8.68 12.96
CA LEU A 17 2.78 -8.75 12.11
C LEU A 17 2.62 -7.81 10.91
N GLU A 18 3.64 -7.01 10.66
CA GLU A 18 3.74 -6.19 9.46
C GLU A 18 4.26 -7.05 8.30
N LYS A 19 3.50 -7.13 7.21
CA LYS A 19 3.96 -7.76 5.98
C LYS A 19 4.49 -6.70 5.02
N ARG A 20 5.64 -7.00 4.41
CA ARG A 20 6.29 -6.18 3.40
C ARG A 20 6.36 -6.98 2.10
N VAL A 21 5.85 -6.40 1.02
CA VAL A 21 5.93 -6.95 -0.33
C VAL A 21 6.63 -5.94 -1.22
N GLU A 22 7.68 -6.37 -1.89
CA GLU A 22 8.41 -5.57 -2.86
C GLU A 22 8.06 -6.08 -4.25
N PHE A 23 7.63 -5.18 -5.11
CA PHE A 23 7.21 -5.51 -6.46
C PHE A 23 7.60 -4.40 -7.44
N ASP A 24 7.80 -4.80 -8.68
CA ASP A 24 7.99 -3.87 -9.77
C ASP A 24 6.63 -3.47 -10.37
N ALA A 25 6.47 -2.19 -10.68
CA ALA A 25 5.32 -1.70 -11.43
C ALA A 25 5.74 -0.63 -12.43
N GLY A 26 5.07 -0.60 -13.58
CA GLY A 26 5.39 0.39 -14.62
C GLY A 26 4.98 1.83 -14.26
N ASN A 27 4.08 2.00 -13.29
CA ASN A 27 3.62 3.31 -12.83
C ASN A 27 3.01 3.22 -11.40
N PRO A 28 2.96 4.34 -10.66
CA PRO A 28 2.41 4.38 -9.29
C PRO A 28 0.91 4.04 -9.22
N ALA A 29 0.14 4.28 -10.27
CA ALA A 29 -1.29 3.92 -10.29
C ALA A 29 -1.49 2.39 -10.33
N GLN A 30 -0.67 1.68 -11.10
CA GLN A 30 -0.64 0.23 -11.15
C GLN A 30 -0.18 -0.35 -9.81
N ALA A 31 0.83 0.26 -9.19
CA ALA A 31 1.27 -0.14 -7.85
C ALA A 31 0.17 0.02 -6.81
N LEU A 32 -0.63 1.09 -6.90
CA LEU A 32 -1.77 1.34 -6.03
C LEU A 32 -2.88 0.31 -6.20
N LEU A 33 -3.18 -0.10 -7.44
CA LEU A 33 -4.19 -1.13 -7.72
C LEU A 33 -3.79 -2.49 -7.12
N ILE A 34 -2.52 -2.87 -7.27
CA ILE A 34 -1.97 -4.09 -6.65
C ILE A 34 -2.07 -3.98 -5.13
N ALA A 35 -1.67 -2.83 -4.58
CA ALA A 35 -1.71 -2.57 -3.15
C ALA A 35 -3.13 -2.60 -2.56
N GLN A 36 -4.12 -2.08 -3.29
CA GLN A 36 -5.51 -2.09 -2.87
C GLN A 36 -6.07 -3.51 -2.81
N GLY A 37 -5.76 -4.36 -3.79
CA GLY A 37 -6.20 -5.77 -3.78
C GLY A 37 -5.55 -6.58 -2.67
N GLU A 38 -4.27 -6.36 -2.40
CA GLU A 38 -3.53 -7.08 -1.34
C GLU A 38 -3.90 -6.63 0.07
N ALA A 39 -4.26 -5.35 0.24
CA ALA A 39 -4.52 -4.73 1.53
C ALA A 39 -5.98 -4.29 1.73
N GLU A 40 -6.91 -4.92 1.03
CA GLU A 40 -8.34 -4.67 1.23
C GLU A 40 -8.72 -4.92 2.71
N GLY A 41 -9.36 -3.93 3.34
CA GLY A 41 -9.84 -4.01 4.72
C GLY A 41 -8.78 -3.89 5.83
N ARG A 42 -7.51 -3.56 5.51
CA ARG A 42 -6.40 -3.44 6.47
C ARG A 42 -5.56 -2.18 6.25
N TRP A 43 -4.82 -1.76 7.27
CA TRP A 43 -3.88 -0.64 7.12
C TRP A 43 -2.75 -1.01 6.15
N ALA A 44 -2.41 -0.09 5.24
CA ALA A 44 -1.34 -0.25 4.28
C ALA A 44 -0.55 1.03 4.02
N GLU A 45 0.69 0.89 3.54
CA GLU A 45 1.58 1.96 3.15
C GLU A 45 2.34 1.54 1.89
N LEU A 46 2.33 2.39 0.87
CA LEU A 46 3.01 2.19 -0.40
C LEU A 46 4.16 3.19 -0.51
N SER A 47 5.37 2.67 -0.70
CA SER A 47 6.59 3.42 -0.96
C SER A 47 7.10 3.14 -2.38
N ALA A 48 7.63 4.16 -3.05
CA ALA A 48 8.32 4.06 -4.31
C ALA A 48 9.78 4.44 -4.10
N ASP A 49 10.71 3.55 -4.46
CA ASP A 49 12.16 3.77 -4.30
C ASP A 49 12.55 4.15 -2.84
N GLY A 50 11.86 3.56 -1.86
CA GLY A 50 12.06 3.87 -0.44
C GLY A 50 11.39 5.15 0.07
N LYS A 51 10.74 5.93 -0.81
CA LYS A 51 9.94 7.10 -0.42
C LYS A 51 8.46 6.74 -0.33
N THR A 52 7.83 6.91 0.84
CA THR A 52 6.38 6.71 0.98
C THR A 52 5.62 7.70 0.11
N ILE A 53 4.77 7.18 -0.78
CA ILE A 53 3.96 7.97 -1.72
C ILE A 53 2.48 7.94 -1.36
N CYS A 54 1.99 6.81 -0.85
CA CYS A 54 0.59 6.63 -0.53
C CYS A 54 0.45 5.83 0.77
N ARG A 55 -0.57 6.16 1.56
CA ARG A 55 -0.94 5.40 2.76
C ARG A 55 -2.43 5.12 2.75
N LEU A 56 -2.79 3.85 2.93
CA LEU A 56 -4.17 3.44 3.13
C LEU A 56 -4.58 3.75 4.56
N GLY A 57 -5.39 4.78 4.71
CA GLY A 57 -6.03 5.17 5.95
C GLY A 57 -7.38 4.49 6.06
N ARG A 58 -7.67 3.94 7.25
CA ARG A 58 -9.04 3.53 7.59
C ARG A 58 -9.74 4.74 8.20
N ALA A 59 -10.79 5.23 7.55
CA ALA A 59 -11.75 6.04 8.26
C ALA A 59 -12.46 5.04 9.17
N GLY A 60 -12.44 5.20 10.49
CA GLY A 60 -13.23 4.36 11.42
C GLY A 60 -14.75 4.47 11.23
N THR A 61 -15.19 4.87 10.04
CA THR A 61 -16.56 5.11 9.60
C THR A 61 -16.91 4.12 8.49
N PRO A 62 -18.21 3.87 8.22
CA PRO A 62 -18.66 2.96 7.16
C PRO A 62 -18.32 3.43 5.74
N ALA A 63 -17.54 4.51 5.57
CA ALA A 63 -17.19 5.10 4.28
C ALA A 63 -16.09 4.33 3.52
N GLY A 64 -15.47 3.31 4.13
CA GLY A 64 -14.46 2.46 3.51
C GLY A 64 -13.03 2.98 3.66
N ASP A 65 -12.08 2.22 3.10
CA ASP A 65 -10.66 2.53 3.13
C ASP A 65 -10.32 3.62 2.10
N TYR A 66 -9.48 4.60 2.48
CA TYR A 66 -9.07 5.69 1.59
C TYR A 66 -7.55 5.78 1.48
N TRP A 67 -7.06 6.04 0.28
CA TRP A 67 -5.63 6.28 0.05
C TRP A 67 -5.31 7.77 0.19
N VAL A 68 -4.40 8.09 1.10
CA VAL A 68 -3.81 9.42 1.25
C VAL A 68 -2.51 9.46 0.47
N ILE A 69 -2.37 10.45 -0.42
CA ILE A 69 -1.12 10.74 -1.12
C ILE A 69 -0.30 11.69 -0.25
N LEU A 70 0.99 11.40 -0.05
CA LEU A 70 1.92 12.18 0.79
C LEU A 70 2.88 13.06 -0.03
#